data_AF-A0A367QBW3-F1
#
_entry.id   AF-A0A367QBW3-F1
#
_cell.length_a   1.000
_cell.length_b   1.000
_cell.length_c   1.000
_cell.angle_alpha   90.00
_cell.angle_beta   90.00
_cell.angle_gamma   90.00
#
_symmetry.space_group_name_H-M   'P 1'
#
loop_
_entity.id
_entity.type
_entity.pdbx_description
1 polymer ?
#
loop_
_entity_poly.entity_id
_entity_poly.type
_entity_poly.pdbx_seq_one_letter_code
_entity_poly.pdbx_strand_id
1 'polypeptide(L)' 'MPSITYNRTDSQQPQSIIIKDYVIRPGLHIVSHQQIRLVREQIQHNDKLEYLVSQGVIKLNG' A
#
# COMPACT_ATOMS: atom_id res chain seq x y z
N MET A 1 -5.07 14.17 5.42
CA MET A 1 -5.98 13.21 4.78
C MET A 1 -5.25 11.89 4.64
N PRO A 2 -5.89 10.75 4.95
CA PRO A 2 -5.28 9.44 4.78
C PRO A 2 -4.92 9.19 3.32
N SER A 3 -3.75 8.60 3.09
CA SER A 3 -3.26 8.33 1.75
C SER A 3 -2.33 7.13 1.71
N ILE A 4 -2.27 6.51 0.55
CA ILE A 4 -1.37 5.41 0.23
C ILE A 4 -0.53 5.83 -0.97
N THR A 5 0.78 5.83 -0.80
CA THR A 5 1.72 6.09 -1.88
C THR A 5 2.39 4.78 -2.26
N TYR A 6 2.35 4.44 -3.54
CA TYR A 6 3.11 3.33 -4.09
C TYR A 6 4.21 3.86 -5.02
N ASN A 7 5.45 3.71 -4.58
CA ASN A 7 6.63 4.11 -5.33
C ASN A 7 7.15 2.91 -6.12
N ARG A 8 6.98 2.95 -7.44
CA ARG A 8 7.57 1.94 -8.32
C ARG A 8 8.99 2.36 -8.69
N THR A 9 9.95 2.08 -7.83
CA THR A 9 11.37 2.44 -8.05
C THR A 9 12.10 1.42 -8.91
N ASP A 10 11.68 0.16 -8.89
CA ASP A 10 12.42 -0.94 -9.51
C ASP A 10 11.56 -1.75 -10.48
N SER A 11 12.18 -2.25 -11.56
CA SER A 11 11.52 -3.07 -12.58
C SER A 11 10.99 -4.40 -12.05
N GLN A 12 11.50 -4.85 -10.90
CA GLN A 12 11.11 -6.10 -10.23
C GLN A 12 9.86 -5.95 -9.34
N GLN A 13 9.40 -4.72 -9.08
CA GLN A 13 8.20 -4.49 -8.29
C GLN A 13 6.93 -4.71 -9.13
N PRO A 14 5.85 -5.26 -8.54
CA PRO A 14 4.63 -5.57 -9.27
C PRO A 14 3.97 -4.30 -9.84
N GLN A 15 3.31 -4.36 -11.00
CA GLN A 15 2.72 -3.17 -11.60
C GLN A 15 1.60 -2.54 -10.75
N SER A 16 0.97 -3.35 -9.90
CA SER A 16 -0.03 -2.93 -8.93
C SER A 16 -0.04 -3.93 -7.78
N ILE A 17 -0.63 -3.52 -6.66
CA ILE A 17 -0.78 -4.36 -5.48
C ILE A 17 -2.27 -4.41 -5.17
N ILE A 18 -2.79 -5.62 -5.02
CA ILE A 18 -4.19 -5.85 -4.70
C ILE A 18 -4.28 -6.06 -3.20
N ILE A 19 -5.06 -5.20 -2.54
CA ILE A 19 -5.36 -5.27 -1.10
C ILE A 19 -6.87 -5.48 -1.00
N LYS A 20 -7.29 -6.74 -0.81
CA LYS A 20 -8.68 -7.20 -0.96
C LYS A 20 -9.28 -6.69 -2.28
N ASP A 21 -10.24 -5.76 -2.21
CA ASP A 21 -10.99 -5.21 -3.35
C ASP A 21 -10.39 -3.90 -3.87
N TYR A 22 -9.24 -3.48 -3.33
CA TYR A 22 -8.59 -2.23 -3.69
C TYR A 22 -7.29 -2.47 -4.45
N VAL A 23 -7.17 -1.87 -5.63
CA VAL A 23 -5.98 -1.97 -6.48
C VAL A 23 -5.14 -0.72 -6.34
N ILE A 24 -3.98 -0.86 -5.71
CA ILE A 24 -3.00 0.22 -5.56
C ILE A 24 -2.08 0.21 -6.77
N ARG A 25 -2.08 1.32 -7.50
CA ARG A 25 -1.19 1.59 -8.64
C ARG A 25 -0.11 2.60 -8.26
N PRO A 26 1.00 2.68 -8.99
CA PRO A 26 2.03 3.66 -8.69
C PRO A 26 1.46 5.08 -8.62
N GLY A 27 1.88 5.85 -7.62
CA GLY A 27 1.37 7.18 -7.34
C GLY A 27 0.66 7.31 -5.99
N LEU A 28 -0.02 8.44 -5.81
CA LEU A 28 -0.71 8.83 -4.58
C LEU A 28 -2.20 8.49 -4.67
N HIS A 29 -2.70 7.76 -3.69
CA HIS A 29 -4.11 7.44 -3.53
C HIS A 29 -4.64 8.08 -2.25
N ILE A 30 -5.56 9.02 -2.38
CA ILE A 30 -6.26 9.61 -1.23
C ILE A 30 -7.38 8.65 -0.83
N VAL A 31 -7.37 8.22 0.43
CA VAL A 31 -8.30 7.21 0.94
C VAL A 31 -9.01 7.71 2.21
N SER A 32 -10.07 7.02 2.61
CA SER A 32 -10.75 7.30 3.88
C SER A 32 -9.97 6.73 5.06
N HIS A 33 -10.26 7.20 6.28
CA HIS A 33 -9.68 6.67 7.51
C HIS A 33 -10.03 5.19 7.73
N GLN A 34 -11.21 4.76 7.28
CA GLN A 34 -11.60 3.35 7.34
C GLN A 34 -10.78 2.50 6.38
N GLN A 35 -10.53 2.99 5.16
CA GLN A 35 -9.71 2.29 4.18
C GLN A 35 -8.26 2.15 4.64
N ILE A 36 -7.64 3.22 5.17
CA ILE A 36 -6.25 3.12 5.65
C ILE A 36 -6.13 2.17 6.85
N ARG A 37 -7.13 2.13 7.73
CA ARG A 37 -7.16 1.19 8.85
C ARG A 37 -7.21 -0.26 8.36
N LEU A 38 -8.09 -0.57 7.41
CA LEU A 38 -8.17 -1.92 6.83
C LEU A 38 -6.86 -2.34 6.18
N VAL A 39 -6.18 -1.42 5.48
CA VAL A 39 -4.88 -1.69 4.86
C VAL A 39 -3.81 -1.98 5.93
N ARG A 40 -3.81 -1.24 7.06
CA ARG A 40 -2.90 -1.50 8.18
C ARG A 40 -3.13 -2.88 8.81
N GLU A 41 -4.38 -3.25 9.03
CA GLU A 41 -4.73 -4.59 9.53
C GLU A 41 -4.28 -5.68 8.54
N GLN A 42 -4.42 -5.45 7.23
CA GLN A 42 -3.96 -6.40 6.21
C GLN A 42 -2.44 -6.56 6.18
N ILE A 43 -1.69 -5.48 6.39
CA ILE A 43 -0.22 -5.52 6.42
C ILE A 43 0.27 -6.49 7.50
N GLN A 44 -0.36 -6.48 8.67
CA GLN A 44 0.03 -7.37 9.79
C GLN A 44 -0.23 -8.86 9.50
N HIS A 45 -1.06 -9.17 8.50
CA HIS A 45 -1.43 -10.54 8.14
C HIS A 45 -0.90 -10.96 6.77
N ASN A 46 -0.06 -10.13 6.12
CA ASN A 46 0.47 -10.39 4.80
C ASN A 46 1.94 -9.98 4.70
N ASP A 47 2.83 -10.95 4.88
CA ASP A 47 4.29 -10.79 4.87
C ASP A 47 4.80 -10.05 3.63
N LYS A 48 4.17 -10.26 2.46
CA LYS A 48 4.55 -9.57 1.22
C LYS A 48 4.21 -8.09 1.29
N LEU A 49 3.05 -7.75 1.85
CA LEU A 49 2.60 -6.37 2.01
C LEU A 49 3.45 -5.65 3.07
N GLU A 50 3.74 -6.32 4.18
CA GLU A 50 4.63 -5.84 5.23
C GLU A 50 6.04 -5.59 4.69
N TYR A 51 6.58 -6.50 3.89
CA TYR A 51 7.87 -6.31 3.25
C TYR A 51 7.89 -5.06 2.36
N LEU A 52 6.87 -4.86 1.54
CA LEU A 52 6.77 -3.69 0.65
C LEU A 52 6.65 -2.37 1.43
N VAL A 53 5.96 -2.37 2.57
CA VAL A 53 5.89 -1.20 3.46
C VAL A 53 7.22 -0.95 4.15
N SER A 54 7.86 -2.01 4.66
CA SER A 54 9.16 -1.97 5.34
C SER A 54 10.28 -1.46 4.43
N GLN A 55 10.24 -1.82 3.14
CA GLN A 55 11.17 -1.32 2.12
C GLN A 55 10.85 0.12 1.64
N GLY A 56 9.79 0.74 2.17
CA GLY A 56 9.36 2.09 1.78
C GLY A 56 8.76 2.17 0.37
N VAL A 57 8.47 1.02 -0.24
CA VAL A 57 7.84 0.88 -1.56
C VAL A 57 6.37 1.31 -1.48
N ILE A 58 5.67 0.87 -0.43
CA ILE A 58 4.36 1.43 -0.06
C ILE A 58 4.54 2.31 1.17
N LYS A 59 4.00 3.52 1.14
CA LYS A 59 3.89 4.39 2.31
C LYS A 59 2.43 4.63 2.64
N LEU A 60 2.07 4.45 3.90
CA LEU A 60 0.77 4.81 4.44
C LEU A 60 0.92 6.09 5.26
N ASN A 61 0.16 7.12 4.92
CA ASN A 61 0.15 8.39 5.64
C ASN A 61 -1.26 8.69 6.15
N GLY A 62 -1.39 9.09 7.41
CA GLY A 62 -2.67 9.40 8.06
C GLY A 62 -3.20 8.28 8.94
#